data_AF-A0A950SP62-F1
#
_entry.id   AF-A0A950SP62-F1
#
_cell.length_a   1.000
_cell.length_b   1.000
_cell.length_c   1.000
_cell.angle_alpha   90.00
_cell.angle_beta   90.00
_cell.angle_gamma   90.00
#
_symmetry.space_group_name_H-M   'P 1'
#
loop_
_entity.id
_entity.type
_entity.pdbx_description
1 polymer ?
#
loop_
_entity_poly.entity_id
_entity_poly.type
_entity_poly.pdbx_seq_one_letter_code
_entity_poly.pdbx_strand_id
1 'polypeptide(L)' 'MKRVIILGRGAAGKTSAAVELGQLTGLPVTELDKHFWSEDLRPTPPEDWADVQRQLAAADN' A
#
# COMPACT_ATOMS: atom_id res chain seq x y z
N MET A 1 1.51 -12.51 -11.51
CA MET A 1 1.29 -11.05 -11.52
C MET A 1 2.53 -10.35 -11.00
N LYS A 2 2.91 -9.20 -11.59
CA LYS A 2 4.03 -8.37 -11.13
C LYS A 2 3.46 -7.18 -10.35
N ARG A 3 4.07 -6.85 -9.21
CA ARG A 3 3.67 -5.74 -8.33
C ARG A 3 4.90 -4.97 -7.87
N VAL A 4 4.70 -3.70 -7.53
CA VAL A 4 5.74 -2.83 -6.98
C VAL A 4 5.33 -2.42 -5.58
N ILE A 5 6.21 -2.64 -4.60
CA ILE A 5 6.05 -2.13 -3.24
C ILE A 5 7.11 -1.05 -3.03
N ILE A 6 6.70 0.12 -2.56
CA ILE A 6 7.60 1.23 -2.26
C ILE A 6 7.74 1.36 -0.74
N LEU A 7 8.91 1.00 -0.21
CA LEU A 7 9.25 1.07 1.20
C LEU A 7 10.31 2.14 1.46
N GLY A 8 10.34 2.66 2.68
CA GLY A 8 11.23 3.75 3.06
C GLY A 8 10.83 4.42 4.36
N ARG A 9 11.78 5.12 4.97
CA ARG A 9 11.58 5.84 6.24
C ARG A 9 10.49 6.92 6.13
N GLY A 10 10.05 7.44 7.28
CA GLY A 10 9.19 8.62 7.33
C GLY A 10 9.80 9.78 6.53
N ALA A 11 8.95 10.55 5.84
CA ALA A 11 9.34 11.67 4.96
C ALA A 11 10.27 11.32 3.78
N ALA A 12 10.48 10.04 3.45
CA ALA A 12 11.34 9.64 2.31
C ALA A 12 10.72 9.87 0.91
N GLY A 13 9.56 10.51 0.80
CA GLY A 13 8.91 10.79 -0.49
C GLY A 13 8.19 9.60 -1.15
N LYS A 14 7.87 8.54 -0.40
CA LYS A 14 7.22 7.32 -0.92
C LYS A 14 5.91 7.60 -1.66
N THR A 15 5.05 8.45 -1.08
CA THR A 15 3.75 8.81 -1.67
C THR A 15 3.95 9.52 -3.01
N SER A 16 4.91 10.46 -3.07
CA SER A 16 5.25 11.15 -4.33
C SER A 16 5.75 10.17 -5.39
N ALA A 17 6.67 9.27 -5.03
CA ALA A 17 7.20 8.26 -5.94
C ALA A 17 6.11 7.28 -6.42
N ALA A 18 5.19 6.87 -5.55
CA ALA A 18 4.08 5.98 -5.90
C ALA A 18 3.11 6.64 -6.90
N VAL A 19 2.76 7.90 -6.66
CA VAL A 19 1.88 8.69 -7.53
C VAL A 19 2.51 8.89 -8.91
N GLU A 20 3.77 9.30 -8.98
CA GLU A 20 4.49 9.51 -10.24
C GLU A 20 4.63 8.19 -11.02
N LEU A 21 4.99 7.09 -10.34
CA LEU A 21 5.08 5.78 -10.98
C LEU A 21 3.72 5.32 -11.51
N GLY A 22 2.64 5.53 -10.75
CA GLY A 22 1.28 5.23 -11.19
C GLY A 22 0.89 6.02 -12.44
N GLN A 23 1.20 7.32 -12.49
CA GLN A 23 0.97 8.16 -13.68
C GLN A 23 1.74 7.68 -14.91
N LEU A 24 3.01 7.32 -14.74
CA LEU A 24 3.87 6.86 -15.84
C LEU A 24 3.47 5.48 -16.37
N THR A 25 2.94 4.61 -15.52
CA THR A 25 2.66 3.21 -15.87
C THR A 25 1.17 2.93 -16.10
N GLY A 26 0.29 3.83 -15.71
CA GLY A 26 -1.16 3.60 -15.67
C GLY A 26 -1.60 2.58 -14.62
N LEU A 27 -0.70 2.16 -13.71
CA LEU A 27 -1.03 1.20 -12.66
C LEU A 27 -1.76 1.88 -11.50
N PRO A 28 -2.72 1.18 -10.85
CA PRO A 28 -3.37 1.70 -9.66
C PRO A 28 -2.36 1.88 -8.51
N VAL A 29 -2.65 2.85 -7.64
CA VAL A 29 -1.85 3.16 -6.46
C VAL A 29 -2.67 2.90 -5.21
N THR A 30 -2.20 1.97 -4.37
CA THR A 30 -2.80 1.65 -3.07
C THR A 30 -1.95 2.21 -1.93
N GLU A 31 -2.56 3.00 -1.04
CA GLU A 31 -1.91 3.53 0.16
C GLU A 31 -2.11 2.58 1.34
N LEU A 32 -1.12 1.72 1.59
CA LEU A 32 -1.21 0.68 2.62
C LEU A 32 -1.44 1.22 4.03
N ASP A 33 -0.96 2.42 4.35
CA ASP A 33 -1.15 3.06 5.66
C ASP A 33 -2.65 3.25 6.01
N LYS A 34 -3.51 3.48 5.00
CA LYS A 34 -4.98 3.60 5.21
C LYS A 34 -5.64 2.29 5.62
N HIS A 35 -4.98 1.16 5.39
CA HIS A 35 -5.49 -0.17 5.70
C HIS A 35 -4.79 -0.79 6.91
N PHE A 36 -3.57 -0.36 7.20
CA PHE A 36 -2.76 -0.87 8.30
C PHE A 36 -3.06 -0.22 9.66
N TRP A 37 -3.52 1.03 9.66
CA TRP A 37 -3.84 1.75 10.89
C TRP A 37 -5.35 1.78 11.12
N SER A 38 -5.78 1.40 12.33
CA SER A 38 -7.15 1.62 12.77
C SER A 38 -7.45 3.11 12.99
N GLU A 39 -8.71 3.46 13.21
CA GLU A 39 -9.11 4.83 13.60
C GLU A 39 -8.39 5.30 14.88
N ASP A 40 -8.18 4.39 15.85
CA ASP A 40 -7.41 4.65 17.07
C ASP A 40 -5.87 4.62 16.87
N LEU A 41 -5.38 4.64 15.62
CA LEU A 41 -3.95 4.53 15.26
C LEU A 41 -3.25 3.29 15.83
N ARG A 42 -3.99 2.17 15.96
CA ARG A 42 -3.41 0.87 16.32
C ARG A 42 -3.00 0.11 15.06
N PRO A 43 -1.84 -0.56 15.07
CA PRO A 43 -1.43 -1.37 13.93
C PRO A 43 -2.34 -2.59 13.79
N THR A 44 -2.68 -2.95 12.56
CA THR A 44 -3.37 -4.22 12.26
C THR A 44 -2.51 -5.39 12.73
N PRO A 45 -3.09 -6.39 13.44
CA PRO A 45 -2.38 -7.60 13.82
C PRO A 45 -1.74 -8.30 12.62
N PRO A 46 -0.57 -8.95 12.76
CA PRO A 46 0.14 -9.55 11.63
C PRO A 46 -0.69 -10.56 10.82
N GLU A 47 -1.49 -11.38 11.48
CA GLU A 47 -2.39 -12.36 10.87
C GLU A 47 -3.46 -11.69 9.99
N ASP A 48 -4.12 -10.67 10.52
CA ASP A 48 -5.15 -9.90 9.81
C ASP A 48 -4.54 -9.07 8.68
N TRP A 49 -3.34 -8.54 8.89
CA TRP A 49 -2.63 -7.74 7.89
C TRP A 49 -2.24 -8.56 6.67
N ALA A 50 -1.90 -9.84 6.86
CA ALA A 50 -1.64 -10.74 5.75
C ALA A 50 -2.91 -10.97 4.90
N ASP A 51 -4.09 -11.05 5.53
CA ASP A 51 -5.37 -11.16 4.82
C ASP A 51 -5.75 -9.89 4.07
N VAL A 52 -5.58 -8.72 4.71
CA VAL A 52 -5.82 -7.43 4.05
C VAL A 52 -4.94 -7.28 2.81
N GLN A 53 -3.64 -7.59 2.90
CA GLN A 53 -2.74 -7.54 1.75
C GLN A 53 -3.15 -8.51 0.63
N ARG A 54 -3.63 -9.71 0.97
CA ARG A 54 -4.15 -10.67 -0.03
C ARG A 54 -5.36 -10.11 -0.77
N GLN A 55 -6.29 -9.48 -0.04
CA GLN A 55 -7.50 -8.89 -0.62
C GLN A 55 -7.16 -7.70 -1.53
N LEU A 56 -6.31 -6.78 -1.06
CA LEU A 56 -5.86 -5.64 -1.85
C LEU A 56 -5.14 -6.08 -3.12
N ALA A 57 -4.28 -7.09 -3.02
CA ALA A 57 -3.61 -7.65 -4.20
C ALA A 57 -4.60 -8.30 -5.18
N ALA A 58 -5.70 -8.87 -4.72
CA ALA A 58 -6.70 -9.54 -5.57
C ALA A 58 -7.70 -8.57 -6.23
N ALA A 59 -7.88 -7.36 -5.68
CA ALA A 59 -8.86 -6.39 -6.15
C ALA A 59 -8.49 -5.70 -7.49
N ASP A 60 -7.21 -5.74 -7.87
CA ASP A 60 -6.72 -5.22 -9.15
C ASP A 60 -6.79 -6.30 -10.25
N ASN A 61 -7.98 -6.47 -10.87
CA ASN A 61 -8.20 -7.23 -12.11
C ASN A 61 -8.73 -6.35 -13.22
#